data_AF-X0UCE0-F1
#
_entry.id   AF-X0UCE0-F1
#
_cell.length_a   1.000
_cell.length_b   1.000
_cell.length_c   1.000
_cell.angle_alpha   90.00
_cell.angle_beta   90.00
_cell.angle_gamma   90.00
#
_symmetry.space_group_name_H-M   'P 1'
#
loop_
_entity.id
_entity.type
_entity.pdbx_description
1 polymer ?
#
loop_
_entity_poly.entity_id
_entity_poly.type
_entity_poly.pdbx_seq_one_letter_code
_entity_poly.pdbx_strand_id
1 'polypeptide(L)'
;PNFVAGRLGQAISLDGVDDYVEITGYKGICIADPNDPNSVQPAFSISAWVNTSGNGDIMGWGSTAGGSSRVEFRINEDRLRCESGGNVQGDNTLPDNEWIHVAVTVKENATISYPDVKLYLNGQDDTRKTTDPDALNVVAGYDVTIGRRHSAAQRWYSGLIDEVRIYERALSDAEVAWLAGRIKPFDNPF
;
A
#
# COMPACT_ATOMS: atom_id res chain seq x y z
N PRO A 1 10.72 13.72 -9.37
CA PRO A 1 10.53 12.58 -10.29
C PRO A 1 10.27 13.04 -11.74
N ASN A 2 10.72 12.23 -12.70
CA ASN A 2 10.44 12.42 -14.13
C ASN A 2 9.26 11.56 -14.59
N PHE A 3 8.64 11.91 -15.72
CA PHE A 3 7.60 11.09 -16.35
C PHE A 3 8.17 10.28 -17.52
N VAL A 4 7.80 9.00 -17.61
CA VAL A 4 8.19 8.07 -18.68
C VAL A 4 6.98 7.30 -19.19
N ALA A 5 7.15 6.49 -20.24
CA ALA A 5 6.08 5.60 -20.70
C ALA A 5 5.70 4.61 -19.58
N GLY A 6 4.41 4.62 -19.22
CA GLY A 6 3.86 3.81 -18.13
C GLY A 6 3.23 2.50 -18.59
N ARG A 7 2.60 1.80 -17.65
CA ARG A 7 1.73 0.66 -17.96
C ARG A 7 0.50 1.11 -18.72
N LEU A 8 -0.05 2.26 -18.32
CA LEU A 8 -1.17 2.97 -18.94
C LEU A 8 -0.79 4.45 -19.11
N GLY A 9 -0.37 4.84 -20.31
CA GLY A 9 0.02 6.24 -20.57
C GLY A 9 1.39 6.57 -19.99
N GLN A 10 1.44 7.32 -18.88
CA GLN A 10 2.69 7.79 -18.27
C GLN A 10 2.85 7.34 -16.82
N ALA A 11 4.05 6.90 -16.46
CA ALA A 11 4.45 6.57 -15.10
C ALA A 11 5.42 7.59 -14.53
N ILE A 12 5.48 7.71 -13.21
CA ILE A 12 6.58 8.40 -12.54
C ILE A 12 7.80 7.47 -12.46
N SER A 13 8.98 8.03 -12.72
CA SER A 13 10.27 7.37 -12.53
C SER A 13 10.90 7.89 -11.23
N LEU A 14 11.33 6.94 -10.39
CA LEU A 14 11.93 7.17 -9.08
C LEU A 14 13.31 6.50 -9.06
N ASP A 15 14.35 7.27 -8.71
CA ASP A 15 15.74 6.83 -8.84
C ASP A 15 16.29 6.07 -7.62
N GLY A 16 15.54 6.01 -6.52
CA GLY A 16 15.97 5.39 -5.28
C GLY A 16 16.89 6.28 -4.42
N VAL A 17 16.98 7.58 -4.71
CA VAL A 17 17.86 8.52 -3.99
C VAL A 17 17.07 9.64 -3.32
N ASP A 18 16.35 10.44 -4.10
CA ASP A 18 15.63 11.62 -3.59
C ASP A 18 14.29 11.90 -4.28
N ASP A 19 13.93 11.09 -5.29
CA ASP A 19 12.67 11.22 -5.99
C ASP A 19 11.50 10.58 -5.21
N TYR A 20 10.42 11.35 -5.06
CA TYR A 20 9.16 10.92 -4.46
C TYR A 20 8.03 11.88 -4.85
N VAL A 21 6.80 11.51 -4.50
CA VAL A 21 5.65 12.42 -4.51
C VAL A 21 5.10 12.53 -3.09
N GLU A 22 4.69 13.73 -2.70
CA GLU A 22 3.96 13.98 -1.47
C GLU A 22 2.63 14.65 -1.80
N ILE A 23 1.55 14.15 -1.20
CA ILE A 23 0.22 14.72 -1.34
C ILE A 23 0.03 15.72 -0.21
N THR A 24 0.55 16.94 -0.42
CA THR A 24 0.60 17.97 0.62
C THR A 24 -0.77 18.24 1.25
N GLY A 25 -0.82 18.14 2.58
CA GLY A 25 -2.02 18.33 3.40
C GLY A 25 -2.92 17.10 3.53
N TYR A 26 -2.71 16.04 2.75
CA TYR A 26 -3.51 14.82 2.86
C TYR A 26 -2.83 13.81 3.79
N LYS A 27 -3.47 13.54 4.94
CA LYS A 27 -2.95 12.66 6.00
C LYS A 27 -3.25 11.17 5.81
N GLY A 28 -3.89 10.81 4.69
CA GLY A 28 -4.38 9.45 4.45
C GLY A 28 -5.59 9.10 5.30
N ILE A 29 -5.92 7.80 5.33
CA ILE A 29 -7.07 7.28 6.07
C ILE A 29 -6.60 6.88 7.47
N CYS A 30 -7.02 7.64 8.47
CA CYS A 30 -6.59 7.52 9.86
C CYS A 30 -7.80 7.29 10.78
N ILE A 31 -7.53 6.82 12.00
CA ILE A 31 -8.51 6.86 13.09
C ILE A 31 -8.92 8.30 13.39
N ALA A 32 -10.17 8.50 13.81
CA ALA A 32 -10.73 9.83 14.02
C ALA A 32 -10.12 10.52 15.27
N ASP A 33 -10.00 9.78 16.37
CA ASP A 33 -9.36 10.25 17.61
C ASP A 33 -8.47 9.16 18.21
N PRO A 34 -7.14 9.37 18.35
CA PRO A 34 -6.26 8.40 18.99
C PRO A 34 -6.43 8.27 20.51
N ASN A 35 -7.19 9.17 21.16
CA ASN A 35 -7.45 9.14 22.59
C ASN A 35 -8.81 8.53 22.95
N ASP A 36 -9.68 8.27 21.97
CA ASP A 36 -10.96 7.58 22.19
C ASP A 36 -10.75 6.05 22.05
N PRO A 37 -10.98 5.26 23.11
CA PRO A 37 -10.84 3.81 23.06
C PRO A 37 -11.84 3.11 22.13
N ASN A 38 -12.89 3.81 21.66
CA ASN A 38 -13.86 3.28 20.69
C ASN A 38 -13.53 3.69 19.25
N SER A 39 -12.50 4.52 19.04
CA SER A 39 -12.02 4.90 17.72
C SER A 39 -11.37 3.69 17.07
N VAL A 40 -11.88 3.31 15.90
CA VAL A 40 -11.38 2.18 15.13
C VAL A 40 -10.82 2.66 13.81
N GLN A 41 -9.85 1.92 13.27
CA GLN A 41 -9.32 2.17 11.94
C GLN A 41 -10.41 1.99 10.87
N PRO A 42 -10.68 3.02 10.04
CA PRO A 42 -11.55 2.86 8.88
C PRO A 42 -10.90 1.91 7.86
N ALA A 43 -11.74 1.16 7.16
CA ALA A 43 -11.29 0.32 6.06
C ALA A 43 -10.63 1.16 4.95
N PHE A 44 -9.62 0.60 4.29
CA PHE A 44 -9.02 1.23 3.11
C PHE A 44 -8.38 0.22 2.17
N SER A 45 -8.09 0.66 0.96
CA SER A 45 -7.26 -0.09 0.03
C SER A 45 -6.32 0.82 -0.75
N ILE A 46 -5.15 0.30 -1.10
CA ILE A 46 -4.18 0.95 -2.00
C ILE A 46 -3.98 0.01 -3.19
N SER A 47 -3.94 0.56 -4.40
CA SER A 47 -3.62 -0.18 -5.64
C SER A 47 -2.66 0.66 -6.49
N ALA A 48 -1.70 -0.01 -7.13
CA ALA A 48 -0.79 0.61 -8.08
C ALA A 48 -0.29 -0.42 -9.10
N TRP A 49 0.09 0.06 -10.27
CA TRP A 49 1.04 -0.66 -11.13
C TRP A 49 2.45 -0.24 -10.74
N VAL A 50 3.33 -1.21 -10.56
CA VAL A 50 4.73 -0.96 -10.20
C VAL A 50 5.66 -1.74 -11.12
N ASN A 51 6.80 -1.15 -11.40
CA ASN A 51 7.96 -1.79 -11.99
C ASN A 51 9.11 -1.50 -11.02
N THR A 52 9.60 -2.51 -10.30
CA THR A 52 10.57 -2.33 -9.22
C THR A 52 11.95 -2.82 -9.65
N SER A 53 13.00 -2.23 -9.09
CA SER A 53 14.38 -2.74 -9.18
C SER A 53 14.99 -3.00 -7.80
N GLY A 54 14.16 -3.16 -6.77
CA GLY A 54 14.59 -3.52 -5.42
C GLY A 54 13.57 -3.23 -4.33
N ASN A 55 14.09 -3.04 -3.11
CA ASN A 55 13.28 -2.73 -1.93
C ASN A 55 12.99 -1.23 -1.81
N GLY A 56 11.85 -0.87 -1.25
CA GLY A 56 11.45 0.53 -1.07
C GLY A 56 9.97 0.69 -0.75
N ASP A 57 9.59 1.88 -0.30
CA ASP A 57 8.20 2.23 0.01
C ASP A 57 7.44 2.64 -1.24
N ILE A 58 6.34 1.94 -1.52
CA ILE A 58 5.42 2.30 -2.61
C ILE A 58 4.57 3.48 -2.15
N MET A 59 3.93 3.36 -0.99
CA MET A 59 3.11 4.41 -0.38
C MET A 59 3.06 4.28 1.14
N GLY A 60 2.99 5.39 1.87
CA GLY A 60 2.73 5.35 3.30
C GLY A 60 2.23 6.68 3.87
N TRP A 61 1.66 6.61 5.07
CA TRP A 61 1.24 7.77 5.87
C TRP A 61 1.14 7.42 7.35
N GLY A 62 0.87 8.44 8.16
CA GLY A 62 0.59 8.31 9.58
C GLY A 62 1.62 8.99 10.47
N SER A 63 1.73 8.53 11.71
CA SER A 63 2.54 9.15 12.76
C SER A 63 3.70 8.24 13.19
N THR A 64 4.71 8.83 13.82
CA THR A 64 5.81 8.12 14.48
C THR A 64 5.59 7.99 16.00
N ALA A 65 4.47 8.50 16.53
CA ALA A 65 4.19 8.57 17.97
C ALA A 65 3.88 7.21 18.63
N GLY A 66 3.89 6.09 17.89
CA GLY A 66 3.57 4.76 18.39
C GLY A 66 3.88 3.64 17.38
N GLY A 67 3.85 2.39 17.84
CA GLY A 67 4.15 1.22 16.99
C GLY A 67 3.21 1.12 15.79
N SER A 68 1.90 1.12 16.02
CA SER A 68 0.86 0.90 15.00
C SER A 68 0.22 2.16 14.43
N SER A 69 0.87 3.33 14.60
CA SER A 69 0.29 4.63 14.23
C SER A 69 0.54 5.06 12.79
N ARG A 70 1.03 4.14 11.95
CA ARG A 70 1.35 4.37 10.53
C ARG A 70 0.96 3.19 9.67
N VAL A 71 0.86 3.40 8.38
CA VAL A 71 0.84 2.35 7.37
C VAL A 71 1.94 2.60 6.35
N GLU A 72 2.66 1.54 6.02
CA GLU A 72 3.67 1.52 4.97
C GLU A 72 3.40 0.32 4.06
N PHE A 73 2.99 0.58 2.82
CA PHE A 73 2.88 -0.42 1.76
C PHE A 73 4.16 -0.40 0.93
N ARG A 74 4.93 -1.48 1.01
CA ARG A 74 6.33 -1.48 0.56
C ARG A 74 6.78 -2.83 0.03
N ILE A 75 7.96 -2.80 -0.58
CA ILE A 75 8.72 -3.99 -0.97
C ILE A 75 9.88 -4.13 0.02
N ASN A 76 10.00 -5.32 0.61
CA ASN A 76 11.07 -5.67 1.54
C ASN A 76 11.41 -7.14 1.40
N GLU A 77 12.70 -7.48 1.24
CA GLU A 77 13.15 -8.84 0.92
C GLU A 77 12.43 -9.38 -0.32
N ASP A 78 12.31 -8.51 -1.33
CA ASP A 78 11.69 -8.77 -2.63
C ASP A 78 10.21 -9.18 -2.56
N ARG A 79 9.54 -8.94 -1.44
CA ARG A 79 8.13 -9.29 -1.21
C ARG A 79 7.30 -8.05 -0.87
N LEU A 80 6.01 -8.10 -1.19
CA LEU A 80 5.07 -7.11 -0.68
C LEU A 80 5.00 -7.17 0.85
N ARG A 81 4.88 -6.00 1.47
CA ARG A 81 4.73 -5.86 2.92
C ARG A 81 3.81 -4.69 3.25
N CYS A 82 2.92 -4.90 4.22
CA CYS A 82 2.20 -3.85 4.92
C CYS A 82 2.75 -3.78 6.34
N GLU A 83 3.30 -2.64 6.76
CA GLU A 83 3.81 -2.43 8.12
C GLU A 83 2.93 -1.46 8.92
N SER A 84 2.64 -1.81 10.17
CA SER A 84 1.96 -0.96 11.16
C SER A 84 2.31 -1.45 12.57
N GLY A 85 3.55 -1.24 13.00
CA GLY A 85 4.05 -1.72 14.31
C GLY A 85 4.44 -3.20 14.28
N GLY A 86 3.56 -4.02 13.72
CA GLY A 86 3.84 -5.34 13.17
C GLY A 86 3.91 -5.31 11.63
N ASN A 87 3.76 -6.48 11.01
CA ASN A 87 3.66 -6.56 9.55
C ASN A 87 2.90 -7.78 9.04
N VAL A 88 2.28 -7.58 7.87
CA VAL A 88 1.84 -8.64 6.98
C VAL A 88 2.75 -8.63 5.76
N GLN A 89 3.11 -9.80 5.25
CA GLN A 89 3.98 -9.95 4.07
C GLN A 89 3.38 -10.90 3.04
N GLY A 90 3.81 -10.75 1.80
CA GLY A 90 3.50 -11.65 0.69
C GLY A 90 4.27 -12.97 0.78
N ASP A 91 3.80 -13.99 0.06
CA ASP A 91 4.49 -15.26 -0.11
C ASP A 91 5.47 -15.26 -1.29
N ASN A 92 5.06 -14.62 -2.39
CA ASN A 92 5.84 -14.59 -3.62
C ASN A 92 6.81 -13.41 -3.67
N THR A 93 7.99 -13.66 -4.25
CA THR A 93 8.93 -12.60 -4.60
C THR A 93 8.49 -11.89 -5.88
N LEU A 94 8.79 -10.60 -5.98
CA LEU A 94 8.46 -9.75 -7.12
C LEU A 94 9.58 -9.83 -8.15
N PRO A 95 9.29 -10.05 -9.44
CA PRO A 95 10.30 -9.96 -10.48
C PRO A 95 10.72 -8.50 -10.67
N ASP A 96 12.03 -8.27 -10.78
CA ASP A 96 12.57 -6.95 -11.11
C ASP A 96 12.26 -6.58 -12.57
N ASN A 97 12.09 -5.28 -12.80
CA ASN A 97 11.94 -4.66 -14.12
C ASN A 97 10.71 -5.11 -14.92
N GLU A 98 9.73 -5.74 -14.28
CA GLU A 98 8.45 -6.12 -14.89
C GLU A 98 7.29 -5.29 -14.32
N TRP A 99 6.32 -4.96 -15.18
CA TRP A 99 5.07 -4.34 -14.72
C TRP A 99 4.21 -5.37 -14.00
N ILE A 100 4.00 -5.14 -12.71
CA ILE A 100 3.12 -5.93 -11.86
C ILE A 100 2.07 -5.04 -11.21
N HIS A 101 0.86 -5.57 -11.06
CA HIS A 101 -0.18 -4.90 -10.29
C HIS A 101 -0.08 -5.33 -8.84
N VAL A 102 -0.05 -4.38 -7.92
CA VAL A 102 0.08 -4.63 -6.48
C VAL A 102 -1.05 -3.92 -5.74
N ALA A 103 -1.57 -4.55 -4.69
CA ALA A 103 -2.56 -3.92 -3.83
C ALA A 103 -2.45 -4.38 -2.38
N VAL A 104 -2.96 -3.55 -1.47
CA VAL A 104 -3.26 -3.93 -0.09
C VAL A 104 -4.70 -3.54 0.23
N THR A 105 -5.44 -4.41 0.90
CA THR A 105 -6.79 -4.12 1.43
C THR A 105 -6.78 -4.31 2.94
N VAL A 106 -7.33 -3.36 3.66
CA VAL A 106 -7.43 -3.34 5.12
C VAL A 106 -8.89 -3.18 5.51
N LYS A 107 -9.40 -4.11 6.32
CA LYS A 107 -10.77 -4.04 6.86
C LYS A 107 -10.91 -2.96 7.92
N GLU A 108 -12.15 -2.59 8.20
CA GLU A 108 -12.44 -1.77 9.37
C GLU A 108 -12.07 -2.54 10.64
N ASN A 109 -11.49 -1.84 11.62
CA ASN A 109 -11.04 -2.41 12.89
C ASN A 109 -10.07 -3.60 12.69
N ALA A 110 -9.24 -3.53 11.66
CA ALA A 110 -8.28 -4.57 11.32
C ALA A 110 -7.18 -4.73 12.38
N THR A 111 -6.76 -5.97 12.58
CA THR A 111 -5.41 -6.26 13.10
C THR A 111 -4.41 -6.29 11.94
N ILE A 112 -3.11 -6.13 12.22
CA ILE A 112 -2.05 -6.28 11.20
C ILE A 112 -1.80 -7.77 10.87
N SER A 113 -2.87 -8.48 10.52
CA SER A 113 -2.85 -9.92 10.25
C SER A 113 -3.81 -10.36 9.14
N TYR A 114 -3.63 -11.59 8.65
CA TYR A 114 -4.56 -12.19 7.69
C TYR A 114 -5.81 -12.72 8.43
N PRO A 115 -7.04 -12.50 7.93
CA PRO A 115 -7.42 -11.91 6.64
C PRO A 115 -7.89 -10.45 6.73
N ASP A 116 -7.51 -9.73 7.78
CA ASP A 116 -7.92 -8.33 7.99
C ASP A 116 -7.11 -7.39 7.09
N VAL A 117 -5.84 -7.72 6.89
CA VAL A 117 -4.97 -7.15 5.87
C VAL A 117 -4.68 -8.23 4.83
N LYS A 118 -4.93 -7.93 3.56
CA LYS A 118 -4.55 -8.77 2.42
C LYS A 118 -3.66 -8.00 1.47
N LEU A 119 -2.60 -8.67 1.00
CA LEU A 119 -1.69 -8.22 -0.04
C LEU A 119 -2.00 -8.98 -1.32
N TYR A 120 -1.96 -8.28 -2.46
CA TYR A 120 -2.27 -8.88 -3.74
C TYR A 120 -1.14 -8.64 -4.74
N LEU A 121 -0.74 -9.71 -5.42
CA LEU A 121 0.22 -9.69 -6.51
C LEU A 121 -0.49 -10.11 -7.81
N ASN A 122 -0.48 -9.23 -8.80
CA ASN A 122 -1.14 -9.40 -10.09
C ASN A 122 -2.62 -9.81 -9.95
N GLY A 123 -3.34 -9.26 -8.98
CA GLY A 123 -4.78 -9.49 -8.81
C GLY A 123 -5.15 -10.81 -8.10
N GLN A 124 -4.21 -11.45 -7.40
CA GLN A 124 -4.47 -12.62 -6.56
C GLN A 124 -3.98 -12.35 -5.14
N ASP A 125 -4.67 -12.92 -4.16
CA ASP A 125 -4.22 -12.89 -2.77
C ASP A 125 -2.86 -13.59 -2.65
N ASP A 126 -1.85 -12.81 -2.28
CA ASP A 126 -0.46 -13.24 -2.08
C ASP A 126 -0.11 -13.30 -0.59
N THR A 127 -1.09 -13.09 0.30
CA THR A 127 -0.85 -12.85 1.71
C THR A 127 -0.36 -14.11 2.42
N ARG A 128 0.82 -14.03 3.05
CA ARG A 128 1.24 -15.04 4.01
C ARG A 128 0.33 -14.99 5.24
N LYS A 129 -0.25 -16.13 5.58
CA LYS A 129 -1.07 -16.27 6.79
C LYS A 129 -0.25 -15.96 8.05
N THR A 130 -0.79 -15.08 8.89
CA THR A 130 -0.22 -14.65 10.17
C THR A 130 -1.34 -14.32 11.14
N THR A 131 -1.05 -14.27 12.44
CA THR A 131 -2.01 -14.02 13.52
C THR A 131 -1.51 -12.97 14.51
N ASP A 132 -0.92 -11.90 13.99
CA ASP A 132 -0.50 -10.76 14.81
C ASP A 132 -1.73 -10.08 15.46
N PRO A 133 -1.83 -10.06 16.79
CA PRO A 133 -3.00 -9.50 17.47
C PRO A 133 -3.00 -7.97 17.51
N ASP A 134 -1.92 -7.31 17.07
CA ASP A 134 -1.80 -5.88 17.17
C ASP A 134 -2.82 -5.19 16.25
N ALA A 135 -3.63 -4.31 16.87
CA ALA A 135 -4.57 -3.47 16.14
C ALA A 135 -3.81 -2.49 15.23
N LEU A 136 -4.31 -2.36 14.00
CA LEU A 136 -3.87 -1.33 13.07
C LEU A 136 -4.60 -0.04 13.45
N ASN A 137 -3.88 1.00 13.86
CA ASN A 137 -4.45 2.23 14.41
C ASN A 137 -3.73 3.45 13.84
N VAL A 138 -3.84 3.69 12.54
CA VAL A 138 -3.09 4.77 11.87
C VAL A 138 -3.55 6.12 12.40
N VAL A 139 -2.59 6.91 12.90
CA VAL A 139 -2.86 8.24 13.46
C VAL A 139 -2.37 9.29 12.48
N ALA A 140 -3.17 10.33 12.26
CA ALA A 140 -2.77 11.44 11.41
C ALA A 140 -1.45 12.07 11.92
N GLY A 141 -0.51 12.25 11.00
CA GLY A 141 0.81 12.80 11.29
C GLY A 141 1.44 13.43 10.05
N TYR A 142 2.29 12.66 9.37
CA TYR A 142 2.88 13.04 8.10
C TYR A 142 1.87 12.90 6.95
N ASP A 143 2.11 13.65 5.87
CA ASP A 143 1.33 13.54 4.65
C ASP A 143 1.58 12.21 3.94
N VAL A 144 0.65 11.81 3.08
CA VAL A 144 0.82 10.64 2.21
C VAL A 144 1.99 10.87 1.27
N THR A 145 2.92 9.92 1.23
CA THR A 145 4.02 9.89 0.28
C THR A 145 3.93 8.67 -0.63
N ILE A 146 4.42 8.83 -1.86
CA ILE A 146 4.61 7.76 -2.85
C ILE A 146 6.12 7.71 -3.16
N GLY A 147 6.72 6.53 -3.10
CA GLY A 147 8.12 6.34 -3.47
C GLY A 147 9.15 6.55 -2.35
N ARG A 148 8.70 6.79 -1.11
CA ARG A 148 9.56 6.88 0.07
C ARG A 148 8.78 6.62 1.36
N ARG A 149 9.51 6.40 2.45
CA ARG A 149 8.91 6.42 3.80
C ARG A 149 8.37 7.82 4.12
N HIS A 150 7.12 7.90 4.58
CA HIS A 150 6.44 9.17 4.87
C HIS A 150 7.16 10.07 5.89
N SER A 151 7.83 9.48 6.89
CA SER A 151 8.39 10.22 8.02
C SER A 151 9.87 10.60 7.86
N ALA A 152 10.55 10.13 6.81
CA ALA A 152 12.01 10.27 6.71
C ALA A 152 12.54 10.02 5.29
N ALA A 153 13.69 10.62 4.98
CA ALA A 153 14.46 10.43 3.75
C ALA A 153 15.16 9.04 3.71
N GLN A 154 14.38 7.96 3.69
CA GLN A 154 14.84 6.57 3.66
C GLN A 154 13.81 5.66 2.97
N ARG A 155 14.21 4.41 2.70
CA ARG A 155 13.38 3.41 2.00
C ARG A 155 12.87 3.92 0.65
N TRP A 156 13.73 4.67 -0.03
CA TRP A 156 13.47 5.20 -1.36
C TRP A 156 13.13 4.07 -2.31
N TYR A 157 12.06 4.26 -3.07
CA TYR A 157 11.68 3.34 -4.13
C TYR A 157 12.52 3.60 -5.37
N SER A 158 13.00 2.53 -5.98
CA SER A 158 13.73 2.59 -7.25
C SER A 158 12.93 1.83 -8.31
N GLY A 159 12.53 2.54 -9.36
CA GLY A 159 11.72 2.00 -10.44
C GLY A 159 10.59 2.95 -10.88
N LEU A 160 9.53 2.37 -11.45
CA LEU A 160 8.37 3.09 -11.98
C LEU A 160 7.11 2.79 -11.17
N ILE A 161 6.26 3.80 -11.00
CA ILE A 161 4.94 3.67 -10.40
C ILE A 161 3.92 4.32 -11.33
N ASP A 162 2.79 3.65 -11.53
CA ASP A 162 1.70 4.10 -12.39
C ASP A 162 0.34 3.82 -11.73
N GLU A 163 -0.67 4.61 -12.08
CA GLU A 163 -2.08 4.33 -11.78
C GLU A 163 -2.40 4.09 -10.28
N VAL A 164 -1.77 4.90 -9.41
CA VAL A 164 -1.93 4.83 -7.95
C VAL A 164 -3.34 5.24 -7.53
N ARG A 165 -3.97 4.43 -6.68
CA ARG A 165 -5.33 4.65 -6.16
C ARG A 165 -5.41 4.37 -4.66
N ILE A 166 -6.17 5.20 -3.95
CA ILE A 166 -6.57 5.00 -2.57
C ILE A 166 -8.10 4.89 -2.54
N TYR A 167 -8.62 3.93 -1.78
CA TYR A 167 -10.06 3.71 -1.60
C TYR A 167 -10.40 3.76 -0.11
N GLU A 168 -11.52 4.39 0.24
CA GLU A 168 -12.07 4.46 1.61
C GLU A 168 -12.90 3.21 1.97
N ARG A 169 -12.49 2.05 1.44
CA ARG A 169 -13.10 0.75 1.71
C ARG A 169 -12.11 -0.38 1.44
N ALA A 170 -12.35 -1.54 2.03
CA ALA A 170 -11.68 -2.77 1.63
C ALA A 170 -12.24 -3.22 0.27
N LEU A 171 -11.38 -3.30 -0.75
CA LEU A 171 -11.73 -3.92 -2.03
C LEU A 171 -11.90 -5.43 -1.86
N SER A 172 -12.82 -6.01 -2.62
CA SER A 172 -12.97 -7.46 -2.74
C SER A 172 -11.90 -8.08 -3.65
N ASP A 173 -11.67 -9.39 -3.52
CA ASP A 173 -10.75 -10.14 -4.38
C ASP A 173 -11.06 -9.93 -5.88
N ALA A 174 -12.36 -9.84 -6.23
CA ALA A 174 -12.81 -9.63 -7.60
C ALA A 174 -12.50 -8.21 -8.13
N GLU A 175 -12.65 -7.19 -7.29
CA GLU A 175 -12.32 -5.80 -7.67
C GLU A 175 -10.82 -5.63 -7.86
N VAL A 176 -9.99 -6.25 -7.00
CA VAL A 176 -8.54 -6.23 -7.16
C VAL A 176 -8.10 -7.00 -8.41
N ALA A 177 -8.75 -8.13 -8.71
CA ALA A 177 -8.50 -8.86 -9.96
C ALA A 177 -8.85 -8.03 -11.20
N TRP A 178 -9.96 -7.27 -11.15
CA TRP A 178 -10.36 -6.35 -12.22
C TRP A 178 -9.31 -5.25 -12.45
N LEU A 179 -8.83 -4.60 -11.39
CA LEU A 179 -7.78 -3.57 -11.47
C LEU A 179 -6.46 -4.11 -12.06
N ALA A 180 -6.15 -5.38 -11.79
CA ALA A 180 -5.00 -6.07 -12.34
C ALA A 180 -5.17 -6.51 -13.82
N GLY A 181 -6.31 -6.22 -14.44
CA GLY A 181 -6.61 -6.64 -15.81
C GLY A 181 -6.91 -8.15 -15.95
N ARG A 182 -7.25 -8.85 -14.87
CA ARG A 182 -7.77 -10.24 -14.93
C ARG A 182 -9.26 -10.21 -15.22
N ILE A 183 -9.61 -10.07 -16.50
CA ILE A 183 -11.00 -9.92 -16.94
C ILE A 183 -11.59 -11.29 -17.34
N LYS A 184 -12.55 -11.82 -16.57
CA LYS A 184 -13.63 -12.75 -17.00
C LYS A 184 -14.90 -12.46 -16.16
N PRO A 185 -16.10 -12.61 -16.74
CA PRO A 185 -16.95 -11.51 -17.21
C PRO A 185 -17.85 -10.89 -16.13
N PHE A 186 -18.14 -9.61 -16.38
CA PHE A 186 -19.03 -8.69 -15.68
C PHE A 186 -20.49 -9.17 -15.57
N ASP A 187 -21.01 -9.27 -14.35
CA ASP A 187 -22.44 -9.13 -14.07
C ASP A 187 -22.67 -8.02 -13.02
N ASN A 188 -22.16 -6.81 -13.30
CA ASN A 188 -22.83 -5.51 -13.05
C ASN A 188 -21.86 -4.34 -13.26
N PRO A 189 -22.14 -3.40 -14.18
CA PRO A 189 -21.56 -2.06 -14.13
C PRO A 189 -22.33 -1.18 -13.13
N PHE A 190 -21.57 -0.54 -12.24
CA PHE A 190 -21.89 0.58 -11.33
C PHE A 190 -23.36 0.89 -11.01
#